data_AF-A0A1Q6ECH6-F1
#
_entry.id   AF-A0A1Q6ECH6-F1
#
_cell.length_a   1.000
_cell.length_b   1.000
_cell.length_c   1.000
_cell.angle_alpha   90.00
_cell.angle_beta   90.00
_cell.angle_gamma   90.00
#
_symmetry.space_group_name_H-M   'P 1'
#
loop_
_entity.id
_entity.type
_entity.pdbx_description
1 polymer ?
#
loop_
_entity_poly.entity_id
_entity_poly.type
_entity_poly.pdbx_seq_one_letter_code
_entity_poly.pdbx_strand_id
1 'polypeptide(L)'
;MAKQPLIEAKDVSKLITLFDRMYKLGVEDGYQHSHDEGLCREHIETTNYPGNFGLIRDGFISDEIDWQLTLQREAKAMKIYEAVRKMFIRMGAWARSNFYSCILPVAQDFYNMGVEDFLANPNADTITTFMEERRVLWGGKRVDTYGYVEKIQGFCGKRMRSEAAALEGLVETRTSKYQRIGEDDLRKRVLKEKWWLHFRRAVAVVNTNRN
;
A
#
# COMPACT_ATOMS: atom_id res chain seq x y z
N MET A 1 -15.03 -19.81 18.43
CA MET A 1 -13.79 -20.43 17.92
C MET A 1 -12.89 -19.35 17.36
N ALA A 2 -11.70 -19.16 17.94
CA ALA A 2 -10.71 -18.22 17.46
C ALA A 2 -10.15 -18.72 16.11
N LYS A 3 -10.62 -18.16 14.99
CA LYS A 3 -10.06 -18.43 13.67
C LYS A 3 -8.64 -17.85 13.64
N GLN A 4 -7.65 -18.74 13.59
CA GLN A 4 -6.23 -18.43 13.34
C GLN A 4 -6.06 -17.42 12.19
N PRO A 5 -4.97 -16.63 12.17
CA PRO A 5 -4.77 -15.61 11.15
C PRO A 5 -4.72 -16.27 9.75
N LEU A 6 -5.59 -15.80 8.86
CA LEU A 6 -5.69 -16.26 7.47
C LEU A 6 -4.42 -15.95 6.64
N ILE A 7 -3.52 -15.11 7.16
CA ILE A 7 -2.20 -14.80 6.61
C ILE A 7 -1.17 -15.53 7.46
N GLU A 8 -0.41 -16.41 6.83
CA GLU A 8 0.70 -17.12 7.47
C GLU A 8 2.01 -16.32 7.36
N ALA A 9 3.02 -16.66 8.17
CA ALA A 9 4.32 -15.98 8.11
C ALA A 9 4.97 -16.00 6.71
N LYS A 10 4.75 -17.08 5.96
CA LYS A 10 5.22 -17.20 4.57
C LYS A 10 4.56 -16.18 3.64
N ASP A 11 3.28 -15.87 3.86
CA ASP A 11 2.52 -14.91 3.07
C ASP A 11 3.00 -13.49 3.37
N VAL A 12 3.25 -13.18 4.65
CA VAL A 12 3.83 -11.89 5.06
C VAL A 12 5.19 -11.67 4.42
N SER A 13 6.06 -12.69 4.35
CA SER A 13 7.34 -12.55 3.66
C SER A 13 7.17 -12.20 2.18
N LYS A 14 6.11 -12.68 1.51
CA LYS A 14 5.82 -12.33 0.11
C LYS A 14 5.23 -10.92 -0.01
N LEU A 15 4.40 -10.49 0.95
CA LEU A 15 3.93 -9.11 1.04
C LEU A 15 5.09 -8.13 1.23
N ILE A 16 6.05 -8.46 2.10
CA ILE A 16 7.25 -7.63 2.29
C ILE A 16 8.02 -7.51 0.97
N THR A 17 8.22 -8.59 0.22
CA THR A 17 8.85 -8.52 -1.09
C THR A 17 8.06 -7.65 -2.07
N LEU A 18 6.73 -7.73 -2.07
CA LEU A 18 5.88 -6.88 -2.90
C LEU A 18 6.01 -5.40 -2.53
N PHE A 19 5.92 -5.08 -1.25
CA PHE A 19 6.01 -3.71 -0.74
C PHE A 19 7.41 -3.10 -0.92
N ASP A 20 8.47 -3.89 -0.74
CA ASP A 20 9.85 -3.50 -1.06
C ASP A 20 10.00 -3.11 -2.53
N ARG A 21 9.38 -3.88 -3.44
CA ARG A 21 9.37 -3.52 -4.86
C ARG A 21 8.58 -2.25 -5.14
N MET A 22 7.46 -2.03 -4.46
CA MET A 22 6.69 -0.81 -4.62
C MET A 22 7.46 0.42 -4.16
N TYR A 23 8.12 0.31 -3.02
CA TYR A 23 9.05 1.33 -2.54
C TYR A 23 10.14 1.64 -3.57
N LYS A 24 10.80 0.61 -4.12
CA LYS A 24 11.83 0.78 -5.14
C LYS A 24 11.30 1.47 -6.41
N LEU A 25 10.09 1.13 -6.84
CA LEU A 25 9.45 1.79 -7.98
C LEU A 25 9.17 3.27 -7.67
N GLY A 26 8.80 3.60 -6.44
CA GLY A 26 8.66 4.98 -5.99
C GLY A 26 9.97 5.76 -6.06
N VAL A 27 11.07 5.18 -5.58
CA VAL A 27 12.41 5.80 -5.67
C VAL A 27 12.82 5.98 -7.14
N GLU A 28 12.59 4.99 -7.99
CA GLU A 28 12.88 5.06 -9.43
C GLU A 28 12.07 6.16 -10.12
N ASP A 29 10.78 6.30 -9.81
CA ASP A 29 9.96 7.38 -10.36
C ASP A 29 10.38 8.75 -9.82
N GLY A 30 10.71 8.86 -8.53
CA GLY A 30 11.28 10.07 -7.97
C GLY A 30 12.56 10.49 -8.67
N TYR A 31 13.42 9.53 -9.03
CA TYR A 31 14.63 9.77 -9.81
C TYR A 31 14.33 10.22 -11.25
N GLN A 32 13.44 9.51 -11.95
CA GLN A 32 13.11 9.82 -13.35
C GLN A 32 12.39 11.17 -13.50
N HIS A 33 11.60 11.56 -12.49
CA HIS A 33 10.81 12.78 -12.48
C HIS A 33 11.41 13.86 -11.55
N SER A 34 12.69 13.77 -11.21
CA SER A 34 13.35 14.71 -10.28
C SER A 34 13.34 16.16 -10.77
N HIS A 35 13.19 16.38 -12.08
CA HIS A 35 13.09 17.71 -12.69
C HIS A 35 11.71 18.36 -12.51
N ASP A 36 10.70 17.58 -12.11
CA ASP A 36 9.33 18.04 -11.85
C ASP A 36 8.87 17.53 -10.47
N GLU A 37 9.39 18.15 -9.41
CA GLU A 37 8.96 17.85 -8.04
C GLU A 37 7.47 18.13 -7.83
N GLY A 38 6.89 19.08 -8.58
CA GLY A 38 5.48 19.45 -8.49
C GLY A 38 4.59 18.25 -8.82
N LEU A 39 4.86 17.59 -9.95
CA LEU A 39 4.18 16.37 -10.36
C LEU A 39 4.26 15.28 -9.30
N CYS A 40 5.45 15.06 -8.73
CA CYS A 40 5.65 14.03 -7.70
C CYS A 40 4.81 14.31 -6.45
N ARG A 41 4.78 15.57 -5.99
CA ARG A 41 4.01 15.99 -4.80
C ARG A 41 2.50 15.90 -5.04
N GLU A 42 2.03 16.35 -6.20
CA GLU A 42 0.61 16.24 -6.58
C GLU A 42 0.15 14.79 -6.62
N HIS A 43 0.99 13.88 -7.16
CA HIS A 43 0.70 12.45 -7.18
C HIS A 43 0.58 11.86 -5.77
N ILE A 44 1.52 12.20 -4.88
CA ILE A 44 1.49 11.76 -3.48
C ILE A 44 0.23 12.28 -2.77
N GLU A 45 -0.10 13.56 -2.93
CA GLU A 45 -1.31 14.16 -2.36
C GLU A 45 -2.56 13.46 -2.85
N THR A 46 -2.65 13.19 -4.16
CA THR A 46 -3.80 12.54 -4.78
C THR A 46 -3.97 11.09 -4.33
N THR A 47 -2.89 10.33 -4.24
CA THR A 47 -2.90 8.90 -3.84
C THR A 47 -2.90 8.68 -2.32
N ASN A 48 -2.65 9.74 -1.55
CA ASN A 48 -2.96 9.75 -0.11
C ASN A 48 -4.47 9.80 0.15
N TYR A 49 -5.27 10.26 -0.82
CA TYR A 49 -6.72 10.21 -0.71
C TYR A 49 -7.26 8.77 -0.90
N PRO A 50 -8.25 8.32 -0.11
CA PRO A 50 -8.75 6.94 -0.18
C PRO A 50 -9.30 6.55 -1.56
N GLY A 51 -8.94 5.36 -2.02
CA GLY A 51 -9.40 4.78 -3.29
C GLY A 51 -8.65 5.24 -4.53
N ASN A 52 -7.63 6.10 -4.38
CA ASN A 52 -6.78 6.55 -5.47
C ASN A 52 -5.44 5.81 -5.43
N PHE A 53 -5.03 5.27 -6.57
CA PHE A 53 -3.79 4.52 -6.70
C PHE A 53 -3.07 4.89 -7.99
N GLY A 54 -1.82 4.46 -8.16
CA GLY A 54 -1.12 4.55 -9.44
C GLY A 54 0.35 4.88 -9.30
N LEU A 55 1.02 4.84 -10.45
CA LEU A 55 2.42 5.22 -10.63
C LEU A 55 2.49 6.54 -11.39
N ILE A 56 3.46 7.39 -11.05
CA ILE A 56 3.71 8.67 -11.73
C ILE A 56 3.96 8.42 -13.22
N ARG A 57 4.74 7.40 -13.55
CA ARG A 57 5.10 7.03 -14.94
C ARG A 57 3.91 6.69 -15.83
N ASP A 58 2.79 6.26 -15.25
CA ASP A 58 1.59 5.91 -16.02
C ASP A 58 0.78 7.16 -16.40
N GLY A 59 0.92 8.26 -15.65
CA GLY A 59 0.28 9.54 -15.93
C GLY A 59 -1.23 9.59 -15.63
N PHE A 60 -1.78 8.60 -14.93
CA PHE A 60 -3.18 8.59 -14.51
C PHE A 60 -3.38 7.91 -13.14
N ILE A 61 -4.46 8.28 -12.46
CA ILE A 61 -4.89 7.62 -11.22
C ILE A 61 -5.68 6.37 -11.56
N SER A 62 -5.19 5.24 -11.09
CA SER A 62 -5.81 3.92 -11.22
C SER A 62 -6.91 3.71 -10.18
N ASP A 63 -7.93 2.95 -10.56
CA ASP A 63 -8.88 2.38 -9.62
C ASP A 63 -8.28 1.14 -8.90
N GLU A 64 -9.07 0.52 -8.03
CA GLU A 64 -8.64 -0.66 -7.25
C GLU A 64 -8.31 -1.87 -8.13
N ILE A 65 -8.98 -2.04 -9.26
CA ILE A 65 -8.83 -3.19 -10.15
C ILE A 65 -7.55 -3.03 -10.97
N ASP A 66 -7.37 -1.86 -11.58
CA ASP A 66 -6.17 -1.51 -12.33
C ASP A 66 -4.95 -1.57 -11.42
N TRP A 67 -5.06 -1.05 -10.20
CA TRP A 67 -3.98 -1.15 -9.23
C TRP A 67 -3.66 -2.58 -8.85
N GLN A 68 -4.68 -3.41 -8.60
CA GLN A 68 -4.47 -4.84 -8.33
C GLN A 68 -3.75 -5.53 -9.50
N LEU A 69 -4.06 -5.18 -10.76
CA LEU A 69 -3.38 -5.71 -11.95
C LEU A 69 -1.90 -5.28 -11.99
N THR A 70 -1.61 -4.02 -11.66
CA THR A 70 -0.23 -3.52 -11.53
C THR A 70 0.56 -4.31 -10.48
N LEU A 71 -0.01 -4.50 -9.29
CA LEU A 71 0.63 -5.31 -8.23
C LEU A 71 0.85 -6.77 -8.67
N GLN A 72 -0.06 -7.35 -9.44
CA GLN A 72 0.09 -8.70 -9.98
C GLN A 72 1.20 -8.79 -11.03
N ARG A 73 1.37 -7.77 -11.88
CA ARG A 73 2.46 -7.70 -12.86
C ARG A 73 3.82 -7.64 -12.17
N GLU A 74 3.95 -6.79 -11.15
CA GLU A 74 5.18 -6.71 -10.35
C GLU A 74 5.45 -8.02 -9.59
N ALA A 75 4.41 -8.62 -8.99
CA ALA A 75 4.53 -9.92 -8.35
C ALA A 75 5.01 -11.03 -9.31
N LYS A 76 4.61 -10.97 -10.59
CA LYS A 76 5.09 -11.88 -11.63
C LYS A 76 6.56 -11.65 -11.95
N ALA A 77 7.00 -10.40 -12.11
CA ALA A 77 8.40 -10.07 -12.33
C ALA A 77 9.31 -10.61 -11.20
N MET A 78 8.81 -10.58 -9.96
CA MET A 78 9.53 -11.08 -8.78
C MET A 78 9.38 -12.57 -8.49
N LYS A 79 8.67 -13.33 -9.33
CA LYS A 79 8.37 -14.76 -9.13
C LYS A 79 7.63 -15.06 -7.80
N ILE A 80 6.79 -14.13 -7.35
CA ILE A 80 5.91 -14.28 -6.17
C ILE A 80 4.41 -14.26 -6.53
N TYR A 81 4.09 -14.24 -7.83
CA TYR A 81 2.73 -14.11 -8.37
C TYR A 81 1.70 -15.02 -7.70
N GLU A 82 1.98 -16.32 -7.57
CA GLU A 82 0.98 -17.28 -7.09
C GLU A 82 0.53 -17.00 -5.65
N ALA A 83 1.46 -16.57 -4.78
CA ALA A 83 1.13 -16.19 -3.41
C ALA A 83 0.27 -14.92 -3.37
N VAL A 84 0.66 -13.91 -4.14
CA VAL A 84 -0.06 -12.62 -4.23
C VAL A 84 -1.44 -12.81 -4.84
N ARG A 85 -1.55 -13.58 -5.93
CA ARG A 85 -2.81 -13.95 -6.59
C ARG A 85 -3.76 -14.63 -5.61
N LYS A 86 -3.29 -15.59 -4.81
CA LYS A 86 -4.13 -16.28 -3.81
C LYS A 86 -4.68 -15.31 -2.76
N MET A 87 -3.88 -14.34 -2.32
CA MET A 87 -4.34 -13.29 -1.40
C MET A 87 -5.42 -12.41 -2.04
N PHE A 88 -5.25 -12.01 -3.30
CA PHE A 88 -6.26 -11.23 -4.03
C PHE A 88 -7.53 -12.03 -4.34
N ILE A 89 -7.44 -13.33 -4.63
CA ILE A 89 -8.63 -14.20 -4.76
C ILE A 89 -9.41 -14.23 -3.43
N ARG A 90 -8.72 -14.30 -2.30
CA ARG A 90 -9.34 -14.27 -0.96
C ARG A 90 -9.91 -12.90 -0.60
N MET A 91 -9.46 -11.81 -1.23
CA MET A 91 -10.09 -10.50 -1.11
C MET A 91 -11.54 -10.53 -1.62
N GLY A 92 -11.81 -11.35 -2.65
CA GLY A 92 -13.11 -11.48 -3.28
C GLY A 92 -13.36 -10.44 -4.38
N ALA A 93 -14.58 -10.41 -4.91
CA ALA A 93 -14.95 -9.58 -6.06
C ALA A 93 -14.91 -8.06 -5.79
N TRP A 94 -14.91 -7.65 -4.52
CA TRP A 94 -14.87 -6.25 -4.15
C TRP A 94 -13.65 -6.01 -3.26
N ALA A 95 -12.69 -5.25 -3.78
CA ALA A 95 -11.77 -4.52 -2.91
C ALA A 95 -12.63 -3.77 -1.87
N ARG A 96 -12.25 -3.88 -0.60
CA ARG A 96 -12.97 -3.44 0.62
C ARG A 96 -13.84 -4.46 1.34
N SER A 97 -13.91 -5.70 0.87
CA SER A 97 -14.70 -6.75 1.55
C SER A 97 -14.08 -7.29 2.83
N ASN A 98 -12.75 -7.25 2.95
CA ASN A 98 -12.04 -7.84 4.09
C ASN A 98 -10.64 -7.25 4.29
N PHE A 99 -9.88 -7.79 5.25
CA PHE A 99 -8.56 -7.29 5.62
C PHE A 99 -7.47 -7.48 4.54
N TYR A 100 -7.66 -8.34 3.53
CA TYR A 100 -6.72 -8.41 2.40
C TYR A 100 -6.77 -7.15 1.53
N SER A 101 -7.89 -6.41 1.56
CA SER A 101 -8.02 -5.13 0.86
C SER A 101 -7.04 -4.07 1.35
N CYS A 102 -6.49 -4.22 2.56
CA CYS A 102 -5.43 -3.34 3.06
C CYS A 102 -4.13 -3.44 2.25
N ILE A 103 -3.91 -4.52 1.48
CA ILE A 103 -2.71 -4.67 0.64
C ILE A 103 -2.60 -3.53 -0.39
N LEU A 104 -3.73 -3.12 -0.98
CA LEU A 104 -3.77 -2.11 -2.04
C LEU A 104 -3.23 -0.73 -1.57
N PRO A 105 -3.83 -0.09 -0.53
CA PRO A 105 -3.34 1.18 -0.02
C PRO A 105 -1.97 1.07 0.65
N VAL A 106 -1.64 -0.05 1.32
CA VAL A 106 -0.30 -0.20 1.90
C VAL A 106 0.76 -0.27 0.80
N ALA A 107 0.50 -0.95 -0.32
CA ALA A 107 1.41 -0.95 -1.46
C ALA A 107 1.64 0.47 -2.01
N GLN A 108 0.56 1.25 -2.14
CA GLN A 108 0.65 2.66 -2.54
C GLN A 108 1.43 3.50 -1.54
N ASP A 109 1.24 3.28 -0.22
CA ASP A 109 1.98 3.99 0.82
C ASP A 109 3.49 3.70 0.76
N PHE A 110 3.88 2.46 0.46
CA PHE A 110 5.28 2.12 0.22
C PHE A 110 5.83 2.79 -1.03
N TYR A 111 5.05 2.83 -2.12
CA TYR A 111 5.43 3.56 -3.33
C TYR A 111 5.62 5.06 -3.05
N ASN A 112 4.65 5.71 -2.41
CA ASN A 112 4.72 7.13 -2.05
C ASN A 112 5.94 7.41 -1.14
N MET A 113 6.20 6.55 -0.15
CA MET A 113 7.39 6.66 0.70
C MET A 113 8.70 6.61 -0.11
N GLY A 114 8.76 5.82 -1.19
CA GLY A 114 9.93 5.77 -2.07
C GLY A 114 10.15 7.07 -2.83
N VAL A 115 9.07 7.65 -3.37
CA VAL A 115 9.13 8.96 -4.03
C VAL A 115 9.57 10.03 -3.03
N GLU A 116 8.96 10.07 -1.84
CA GLU A 116 9.29 11.02 -0.77
C GLU A 116 10.75 10.91 -0.32
N ASP A 117 11.24 9.70 -0.07
CA ASP A 117 12.61 9.46 0.39
C ASP A 117 13.63 9.93 -0.67
N PHE A 118 13.37 9.68 -1.95
CA PHE A 118 14.23 10.17 -3.02
C PHE A 118 14.25 11.70 -3.07
N LEU A 119 13.09 12.34 -3.11
CA LEU A 119 12.97 13.81 -3.17
C LEU A 119 13.62 14.49 -1.95
N ALA A 120 13.51 13.88 -0.77
CA ALA A 120 14.10 14.42 0.45
C ALA A 120 15.64 14.38 0.43
N ASN A 121 16.24 13.39 -0.24
CA ASN A 121 17.69 13.29 -0.33
C ASN A 121 18.16 12.64 -1.65
N PRO A 122 18.12 13.34 -2.80
CA PRO A 122 18.39 12.75 -4.11
C PRO A 122 19.82 12.20 -4.28
N ASN A 123 20.75 12.59 -3.42
CA ASN A 123 22.16 12.19 -3.45
C ASN A 123 22.53 11.18 -2.36
N ALA A 124 21.55 10.57 -1.69
CA ALA A 124 21.80 9.65 -0.58
C ALA A 124 22.50 8.35 -1.01
N ASP A 125 22.27 7.91 -2.25
CA ASP A 125 22.80 6.66 -2.82
C ASP A 125 22.81 6.75 -4.35
N THR A 126 23.34 5.73 -5.02
CA THR A 126 23.24 5.56 -6.48
C THR A 126 22.05 4.68 -6.83
N ILE A 127 21.21 5.11 -7.79
CA ILE A 127 20.00 4.37 -8.19
C ILE A 127 20.32 2.92 -8.59
N THR A 128 21.42 2.69 -9.32
CA THR A 128 21.86 1.36 -9.76
C THR A 128 22.11 0.43 -8.56
N THR A 129 22.94 0.85 -7.62
CA THR A 129 23.27 0.08 -6.41
C THR A 129 22.01 -0.18 -5.58
N PHE A 130 21.22 0.86 -5.35
CA PHE A 130 19.98 0.75 -4.59
C PHE A 130 18.99 -0.26 -5.21
N MET A 131 18.86 -0.29 -6.54
CA MET A 131 17.93 -1.19 -7.23
C MET A 131 18.34 -2.66 -7.13
N GLU A 132 19.63 -2.96 -7.01
CA GLU A 132 20.16 -4.32 -6.85
C GLU A 132 19.97 -4.87 -5.42
N GLU A 133 20.04 -4.01 -4.41
CA GLU A 133 20.02 -4.43 -3.00
C GLU A 133 18.62 -4.75 -2.48
N ARG A 134 18.43 -5.91 -1.85
CA ARG A 134 17.13 -6.27 -1.27
C ARG A 134 16.94 -5.64 0.11
N ARG A 135 15.74 -5.10 0.36
CA ARG A 135 15.31 -4.60 1.67
C ARG A 135 16.21 -3.50 2.21
N VAL A 136 16.49 -2.53 1.36
CA VAL A 136 17.30 -1.35 1.68
C VAL A 136 16.44 -0.13 1.40
N LEU A 137 16.43 0.82 2.33
CA LEU A 137 15.85 2.13 2.11
C LEU A 137 16.87 3.02 1.41
N TRP A 138 16.36 3.98 0.65
CA TRP A 138 17.15 5.01 0.01
C TRP A 138 18.11 5.66 1.02
N GLY A 139 19.40 5.73 0.69
CA GLY A 139 20.48 6.06 1.63
C GLY A 139 21.11 4.85 2.34
N GLY A 140 20.95 3.64 1.82
CA GLY A 140 21.72 2.45 2.22
C GLY A 140 21.30 1.77 3.52
N LYS A 141 20.21 2.20 4.17
CA LYS A 141 19.76 1.59 5.44
C LYS A 141 19.02 0.27 5.17
N ARG A 142 19.66 -0.86 5.51
CA ARG A 142 19.01 -2.17 5.48
C ARG A 142 17.89 -2.27 6.52
N VAL A 143 16.77 -2.86 6.12
CA VAL A 143 15.61 -3.08 6.98
C VAL A 143 15.34 -4.57 7.08
N ASP A 144 15.28 -5.07 8.30
CA ASP A 144 14.98 -6.47 8.55
C ASP A 144 13.47 -6.74 8.44
N THR A 145 13.07 -8.01 8.57
CA THR A 145 11.65 -8.38 8.51
C THR A 145 10.81 -7.65 9.57
N TYR A 146 11.35 -7.45 10.77
CA TYR A 146 10.65 -6.77 11.86
C TYR A 146 10.38 -5.30 11.51
N GLY A 147 11.39 -4.58 11.01
CA GLY A 147 11.24 -3.19 10.58
C GLY A 147 10.24 -3.01 9.44
N TYR A 148 10.13 -3.97 8.51
CA TYR A 148 9.05 -3.94 7.50
C TYR A 148 7.67 -4.15 8.12
N VAL A 149 7.53 -5.08 9.08
CA VAL A 149 6.26 -5.29 9.77
C VAL A 149 5.84 -4.03 10.53
N GLU A 150 6.77 -3.36 11.21
CA GLU A 150 6.51 -2.08 11.88
C GLU A 150 6.03 -1.00 10.89
N LYS A 151 6.70 -0.86 9.73
CA LYS A 151 6.26 0.08 8.68
C LYS A 151 4.85 -0.24 8.17
N ILE A 152 4.57 -1.51 7.86
CA ILE A 152 3.23 -1.95 7.43
C ILE A 152 2.17 -1.58 8.49
N GLN A 153 2.45 -1.89 9.76
CA GLN A 153 1.52 -1.59 10.85
C GLN A 153 1.36 -0.08 11.08
N GLY A 154 2.44 0.69 10.89
CA GLY A 154 2.44 2.14 10.91
C GLY A 154 1.54 2.74 9.83
N PHE A 155 1.66 2.27 8.58
CA PHE A 155 0.78 2.69 7.48
C PHE A 155 -0.68 2.35 7.75
N CYS A 156 -0.98 1.15 8.23
CA CYS A 156 -2.34 0.79 8.62
C CYS A 156 -2.89 1.74 9.69
N GLY A 157 -2.07 2.13 10.68
CA GLY A 157 -2.45 3.08 11.71
C GLY A 157 -2.68 4.50 11.17
N LYS A 158 -1.82 4.95 10.25
CA LYS A 158 -1.95 6.25 9.55
C LYS A 158 -3.26 6.29 8.76
N ARG A 159 -3.49 5.30 7.89
CA ARG A 159 -4.69 5.20 7.04
C ARG A 159 -5.98 5.12 7.86
N MET A 160 -5.98 4.33 8.93
CA MET A 160 -7.13 4.23 9.84
C MET A 160 -7.53 5.59 10.43
N ARG A 161 -6.57 6.41 10.85
CA ARG A 161 -6.83 7.76 11.37
C ARG A 161 -7.26 8.73 10.28
N SER A 162 -6.58 8.73 9.13
CA SER A 162 -6.90 9.65 8.03
C SER A 162 -8.26 9.37 7.42
N GLU A 163 -8.63 8.10 7.25
CA GLU A 163 -9.94 7.70 6.72
C GLU A 163 -11.07 8.03 7.71
N ALA A 164 -10.84 7.85 9.01
CA ALA A 164 -11.80 8.26 10.04
C ALA A 164 -12.04 9.78 10.00
N ALA A 165 -10.97 10.58 9.98
CA ALA A 165 -11.07 12.05 9.87
C ALA A 165 -11.78 12.49 8.58
N ALA A 166 -11.49 11.83 7.44
CA ALA A 166 -12.14 12.12 6.17
C ALA A 166 -13.65 11.80 6.19
N LEU A 167 -14.05 10.73 6.89
CA LEU A 167 -15.46 10.38 7.07
C LEU A 167 -16.19 11.33 8.05
N GLU A 168 -15.54 11.81 9.09
CA GLU A 168 -16.11 12.77 10.05
C GLU A 168 -16.48 14.10 9.38
N GLY A 169 -15.67 14.54 8.42
CA GLY A 169 -15.95 15.76 7.63
C GLY A 169 -17.08 15.61 6.61
N LEU A 170 -17.63 14.40 6.43
CA LEU A 170 -18.60 14.13 5.38
C LEU A 170 -20.03 14.43 5.86
N VAL A 171 -20.62 15.52 5.35
CA VAL A 171 -22.00 15.90 5.63
C VAL A 171 -22.96 14.91 4.97
N GLU A 172 -23.80 14.24 5.76
CA GLU A 172 -24.84 13.34 5.24
C GLU A 172 -25.95 14.15 4.58
N THR A 173 -25.94 14.17 3.25
CA THR A 173 -26.96 14.84 2.43
C THR A 173 -28.10 13.91 2.02
N ARG A 174 -28.02 12.61 2.33
CA ARG A 174 -29.06 11.65 1.97
C ARG A 174 -30.28 11.80 2.87
N THR A 175 -31.46 11.75 2.25
CA THR A 175 -32.75 11.76 2.95
C THR A 175 -33.23 10.35 3.31
N SER A 176 -32.59 9.32 2.76
CA SER A 176 -32.93 7.91 3.00
C SER A 176 -31.72 6.99 2.96
N LYS A 177 -31.73 5.97 3.81
CA LYS A 177 -30.70 4.91 3.83
C LYS A 177 -30.65 4.05 2.55
N TYR A 178 -31.71 4.05 1.75
CA TYR A 178 -31.79 3.31 0.48
C TYR A 178 -31.33 4.14 -0.72
N GLN A 179 -31.08 5.44 -0.52
CA GLN A 179 -30.57 6.29 -1.58
C GLN A 179 -29.18 5.78 -2.00
N ARG A 180 -29.05 5.44 -3.28
CA ARG A 180 -27.76 5.01 -3.85
C ARG A 180 -26.77 6.15 -3.67
N ILE A 181 -25.64 5.83 -3.05
CA ILE A 181 -24.48 6.72 -3.01
C ILE A 181 -23.80 6.70 -4.38
N GLY A 182 -23.27 7.85 -4.80
CA GLY A 182 -22.50 7.98 -6.04
C GLY A 182 -21.30 7.03 -6.07
N GLU A 183 -20.72 6.79 -7.24
CA GLU A 183 -19.51 5.95 -7.37
C GLU A 183 -18.30 6.61 -6.69
N ASP A 184 -18.27 7.94 -6.66
CA ASP A 184 -17.20 8.74 -6.05
C ASP A 184 -17.42 9.06 -4.57
N ASP A 185 -18.47 8.51 -3.94
CA ASP A 185 -18.72 8.72 -2.52
C ASP A 185 -17.58 8.10 -1.69
N LEU A 186 -16.97 8.91 -0.82
CA LEU A 186 -15.86 8.51 0.05
C LEU A 186 -16.17 7.25 0.87
N ARG A 187 -17.43 7.04 1.27
CA ARG A 187 -17.86 5.84 2.03
C ARG A 187 -17.69 4.56 1.23
N LYS A 188 -17.65 4.65 -0.10
CA LYS A 188 -17.31 3.52 -0.97
C LYS A 188 -15.82 3.32 -1.12
N ARG A 189 -14.96 4.31 -0.80
CA ARG A 189 -13.51 4.26 -1.06
C ARG A 189 -12.68 3.91 0.19
N VAL A 190 -13.20 4.19 1.38
CA VAL A 190 -12.53 3.89 2.67
C VAL A 190 -12.71 2.45 3.11
N LEU A 191 -11.73 1.94 3.86
CA LEU A 191 -11.80 0.62 4.49
C LEU A 191 -12.40 0.72 5.89
N LYS A 192 -13.14 -0.32 6.29
CA LYS A 192 -13.66 -0.40 7.67
C LYS A 192 -12.51 -0.56 8.64
N GLU A 193 -12.53 0.18 9.75
CA GLU A 193 -11.50 0.15 10.81
C GLU A 193 -11.09 -1.27 11.22
N LYS A 194 -12.06 -2.16 11.42
CA LYS A 194 -11.80 -3.57 11.79
C LYS A 194 -10.89 -4.31 10.79
N TRP A 195 -10.90 -3.94 9.51
CA TRP A 195 -10.06 -4.56 8.48
C TRP A 195 -8.60 -4.13 8.65
N TRP A 196 -8.36 -2.86 8.95
CA TRP A 196 -7.03 -2.37 9.32
C TRP A 196 -6.51 -3.09 10.57
N LEU A 197 -7.32 -3.21 11.62
CA LEU A 197 -6.94 -3.90 12.86
C LEU A 197 -6.63 -5.38 12.63
N HIS A 198 -7.44 -6.06 11.83
CA HIS A 198 -7.22 -7.47 11.48
C HIS A 198 -5.94 -7.65 10.65
N PHE A 199 -5.70 -6.81 9.66
CA PHE A 199 -4.48 -6.88 8.85
C PHE A 199 -3.23 -6.63 9.69
N ARG A 200 -3.24 -5.60 10.56
CA ARG A 200 -2.14 -5.31 11.51
C ARG A 200 -1.81 -6.50 12.40
N ARG A 201 -2.82 -7.19 12.93
CA ARG A 201 -2.64 -8.40 13.75
C ARG A 201 -2.12 -9.57 12.92
N ALA A 202 -2.61 -9.73 11.69
CA ALA A 202 -2.22 -10.81 10.81
C ALA A 202 -0.75 -10.71 10.39
N VAL A 203 -0.25 -9.51 10.05
CA VAL A 203 1.17 -9.34 9.68
C VAL A 203 2.12 -9.48 10.88
N ALA A 204 1.63 -9.27 12.10
CA ALA A 204 2.41 -9.42 13.33
C ALA A 204 2.80 -10.89 13.62
N VAL A 205 2.17 -11.87 12.97
CA VAL A 205 2.42 -13.31 13.20
C VAL A 205 3.88 -13.71 12.95
N VAL A 206 4.59 -12.95 12.11
CA VAL A 206 6.02 -13.20 11.85
C VAL A 206 6.89 -12.86 13.05
N ASN A 207 6.45 -11.91 13.88
CA ASN A 207 7.19 -11.48 15.06
C ASN A 207 6.93 -12.39 16.27
N THR A 208 5.78 -13.07 16.31
CA THR A 208 5.44 -14.00 17.41
C THR A 208 6.18 -15.34 17.33
N ASN A 209 6.62 -15.77 16.15
CA ASN A 209 7.32 -17.04 15.94
C ASN A 209 8.85 -16.94 16.16
N ARG A 210 9.34 -15.85 16.76
CA ARG A 210 10.76 -15.59 17.05
C ARG A 210 11.16 -15.93 18.50
N ASN A 211 10.19 -16.28 19.35
CA ASN A 211 10.39 -16.78 20.71
C ASN A 211 10.24 -18.31 20.73
#